data_AF-A1SR61-F1
#
_entry.id   AF-A1SR61-F1
#
_cell.length_a   1.000
_cell.length_b   1.000
_cell.length_c   1.000
_cell.angle_alpha   90.00
_cell.angle_beta   90.00
_cell.angle_gamma   90.00
#
_symmetry.space_group_name_H-M   'P 1'
#
loop_
_entity.id
_entity.type
_entity.pdbx_description
1 polymer ?
#
loop_
_entity_poly.entity_id
_entity_poly.type
_entity_poly.pdbx_seq_one_letter_code
_entity_poly.pdbx_strand_id
1 'polypeptide(L)'
;MKSERNSVMYKDSGMTLLEVLLALVILATAGLAVMNAASGALNSQAYLQDKTFALWIASNGLAELKLENEWPSNTWRSDQVDFAGSTWYSRYQGVVTVDDNFKALDIEVSDKKDGNALAYIRTYIVKP
;
A
#
# COMPACT_ATOMS: atom_id res chain seq x y z
N MET A 1 -0.08 49.76 -66.42
CA MET A 1 -0.10 49.74 -64.94
C MET A 1 0.43 48.39 -64.46
N LYS A 2 1.68 48.34 -63.99
CA LYS A 2 2.26 47.13 -63.36
C LYS A 2 2.04 47.23 -61.85
N SER A 3 1.30 46.28 -61.30
CA SER A 3 1.12 46.13 -59.85
C SER A 3 2.24 45.24 -59.32
N GLU A 4 3.17 45.84 -58.59
CA GLU A 4 4.17 45.11 -57.82
C GLU A 4 3.50 44.57 -56.56
N ARG A 5 3.43 43.24 -56.46
CA ARG A 5 3.01 42.55 -55.24
C ARG A 5 4.26 42.33 -54.39
N ASN A 6 4.42 43.11 -53.33
CA ASN A 6 5.43 42.86 -52.30
C ASN A 6 5.11 41.56 -51.56
N SER A 7 5.83 40.49 -51.89
CA SER A 7 5.89 39.27 -51.10
C SER A 7 6.79 39.53 -49.89
N VAL A 8 6.18 39.70 -48.72
CA VAL A 8 6.91 39.77 -47.44
C VAL A 8 7.55 38.40 -47.19
N MET A 9 8.86 38.34 -47.30
CA MET A 9 9.66 37.13 -47.07
C MET A 9 9.78 36.95 -45.54
N TYR A 10 9.06 35.97 -44.98
CA TYR A 10 9.21 35.62 -43.56
C TYR A 10 10.59 35.01 -43.38
N LYS A 11 11.45 35.68 -42.60
CA LYS A 11 12.80 35.22 -42.31
C LYS A 11 12.72 34.12 -41.27
N ASP A 12 13.20 32.93 -41.62
CA ASP A 12 13.24 31.79 -40.73
C ASP A 12 14.27 32.06 -39.62
N SER A 13 13.78 32.40 -38.43
CA SER A 13 14.61 32.63 -37.24
C SER A 13 14.90 31.29 -36.56
N GLY A 14 16.15 30.86 -36.59
CA GLY A 14 16.60 29.68 -35.84
C GLY A 14 16.41 29.86 -34.33
N MET A 15 16.21 28.75 -33.61
CA MET A 15 16.06 28.76 -32.15
C MET A 15 17.33 29.26 -31.45
N THR A 16 17.14 30.07 -30.42
CA THR A 16 18.23 30.56 -29.57
C THR A 16 18.69 29.47 -28.59
N LEU A 17 19.92 29.60 -28.07
CA LEU A 17 20.42 28.73 -27.00
C LEU A 17 19.52 28.79 -25.75
N LEU A 18 18.95 29.97 -25.45
CA LEU A 18 18.09 30.17 -24.28
C LEU A 18 16.79 29.36 -24.41
N GLU A 19 16.19 29.31 -25.59
CA GLU A 19 14.98 28.51 -25.83
C GLU A 19 15.23 27.02 -25.68
N VAL A 20 16.34 26.49 -26.22
CA VAL A 20 16.67 25.07 -26.09
C VAL A 20 16.94 24.72 -24.63
N LEU A 21 17.67 25.57 -23.90
CA LEU A 21 17.92 25.37 -22.47
C LEU A 21 16.62 25.40 -21.66
N LEU A 22 15.74 26.37 -21.93
CA LEU A 22 14.44 26.47 -21.26
C LEU A 22 13.55 25.26 -21.58
N ALA A 23 13.51 24.83 -22.84
CA ALA A 23 12.76 23.65 -23.26
C ALA A 23 13.27 22.38 -22.56
N LEU A 24 14.59 22.23 -22.43
CA LEU A 24 15.17 21.11 -21.68
C LEU A 24 14.84 21.17 -20.18
N VAL A 25 14.83 22.35 -19.57
CA VAL A 25 14.44 22.53 -18.16
C VAL A 25 12.97 22.15 -17.96
N ILE A 26 12.06 22.64 -18.82
CA ILE A 26 10.64 22.30 -18.76
C ILE A 26 10.44 20.79 -19.00
N LEU A 27 11.11 20.23 -20.00
CA LEU A 27 11.04 18.81 -20.30
C LEU A 27 11.55 17.95 -19.13
N ALA A 28 12.69 18.32 -18.54
CA ALA A 28 13.28 17.59 -17.42
C ALA A 28 12.36 17.62 -16.18
N THR A 29 11.80 18.79 -15.86
CA THR A 29 10.87 18.94 -14.72
C THR A 29 9.56 18.19 -14.94
N ALA A 30 8.98 18.24 -16.15
CA ALA A 30 7.83 17.43 -16.51
C ALA A 30 8.13 15.92 -16.42
N GLY A 31 9.31 15.50 -16.88
CA GLY A 31 9.76 14.11 -16.77
C GLY A 31 9.85 13.62 -15.33
N LEU A 32 10.41 14.43 -14.43
CA LEU A 32 10.47 14.11 -13.00
C LEU A 32 9.07 14.00 -12.37
N ALA A 33 8.14 14.88 -12.74
CA ALA A 33 6.77 14.82 -12.26
C ALA A 33 6.06 13.52 -12.68
N VAL A 34 6.21 13.11 -13.95
CA VAL A 34 5.67 11.85 -14.46
C VAL A 34 6.29 10.65 -13.74
N MET A 35 7.61 10.64 -13.56
CA MET A 35 8.31 9.54 -12.89
C MET A 35 7.87 9.40 -11.42
N ASN A 36 7.70 10.52 -10.71
CA ASN A 36 7.20 10.53 -9.34
C ASN A 36 5.75 10.03 -9.26
N ALA A 37 4.88 10.45 -10.19
CA ALA A 37 3.50 9.98 -10.26
C ALA A 37 3.41 8.47 -10.50
N ALA A 38 4.20 7.95 -11.44
CA ALA A 38 4.27 6.51 -11.73
C ALA A 38 4.81 5.71 -10.53
N SER A 39 5.87 6.20 -9.88
CA SER A 39 6.45 5.58 -8.69
C SER A 39 5.47 5.55 -7.52
N GLY A 40 4.74 6.65 -7.31
CA GLY A 40 3.70 6.74 -6.29
C GLY A 40 2.58 5.72 -6.50
N ALA A 41 2.10 5.58 -7.74
CA ALA A 41 1.08 4.60 -8.09
C ALA A 41 1.54 3.15 -7.84
N LEU A 42 2.77 2.79 -8.24
CA LEU A 42 3.31 1.45 -8.03
C LEU A 42 3.49 1.09 -6.55
N ASN A 43 4.03 2.01 -5.75
CA ASN A 43 4.19 1.79 -4.31
C ASN A 43 2.84 1.61 -3.60
N SER A 44 1.82 2.37 -4.02
CA SER A 44 0.48 2.23 -3.46
C SER A 44 -0.13 0.85 -3.76
N GLN A 45 0.13 0.31 -4.96
CA GLN A 45 -0.39 -0.99 -5.37
C GLN A 45 0.24 -2.14 -4.57
N ALA A 46 1.57 -2.13 -4.38
CA ALA A 46 2.26 -3.13 -3.58
C ALA A 46 1.77 -3.13 -2.13
N TYR A 47 1.64 -1.94 -1.53
CA TYR A 47 1.12 -1.81 -0.17
C TYR A 47 -0.30 -2.34 0.01
N LEU A 48 -1.19 -2.09 -0.96
CA LEU A 48 -2.55 -2.62 -0.94
C LEU A 48 -2.59 -4.14 -1.09
N GLN A 49 -1.70 -4.70 -1.91
CA GLN A 49 -1.53 -6.14 -2.05
C GLN A 49 -1.11 -6.77 -0.71
N ASP A 50 -0.08 -6.23 -0.07
CA ASP A 50 0.41 -6.72 1.22
C ASP A 50 -0.66 -6.65 2.32
N LYS A 51 -1.43 -5.54 2.36
CA LYS A 51 -2.58 -5.43 3.26
C LYS A 51 -3.64 -6.49 3.01
N THR A 52 -3.91 -6.79 1.74
CA THR A 52 -4.91 -7.80 1.36
C THR A 52 -4.46 -9.19 1.80
N PHE A 53 -3.19 -9.54 1.56
CA PHE A 53 -2.63 -10.81 2.01
C PHE A 53 -2.62 -10.92 3.53
N ALA A 54 -2.18 -9.87 4.25
CA ALA A 54 -2.23 -9.84 5.70
C ALA A 54 -3.66 -10.03 6.24
N LEU A 55 -4.67 -9.44 5.59
CA LEU A 55 -6.08 -9.61 5.96
C LEU A 55 -6.58 -11.04 5.73
N TRP A 56 -6.19 -11.68 4.63
CA TRP A 56 -6.54 -13.08 4.37
C TRP A 56 -5.89 -14.02 5.39
N ILE A 57 -4.63 -13.80 5.74
CA ILE A 57 -3.94 -14.57 6.78
C ILE A 57 -4.66 -14.39 8.13
N ALA A 58 -4.98 -13.15 8.51
CA ALA A 58 -5.71 -12.87 9.76
C ALA A 58 -7.10 -13.53 9.77
N SER A 59 -7.79 -13.53 8.63
CA SER A 59 -9.12 -14.14 8.49
C SER A 59 -9.05 -15.67 8.59
N ASN A 60 -8.02 -16.30 8.02
CA ASN A 60 -7.78 -17.73 8.14
C ASN A 60 -7.46 -18.11 9.59
N GLY A 61 -6.55 -17.39 10.24
CA GLY A 61 -6.24 -17.62 11.67
C GLY A 61 -7.46 -17.44 12.57
N LEU A 62 -8.33 -16.47 12.26
CA LEU A 62 -9.61 -16.34 12.97
C LEU A 62 -10.52 -17.56 12.78
N ALA A 63 -10.62 -18.07 11.56
CA ALA A 63 -11.43 -19.23 11.25
C ALA A 63 -10.91 -20.47 11.99
N GLU A 64 -9.60 -20.67 12.02
CA GLU A 64 -8.94 -21.76 12.73
C GLU A 64 -9.21 -21.72 14.23
N LEU A 65 -9.01 -20.57 14.88
CA LEU A 65 -9.31 -20.39 16.30
C LEU A 65 -10.79 -20.66 16.65
N LYS A 66 -11.71 -20.28 15.75
CA LYS A 66 -13.13 -20.59 15.92
C LYS A 66 -13.43 -22.08 15.79
N LEU A 67 -12.73 -22.81 14.92
CA LEU A 67 -12.89 -24.25 14.74
C LEU A 67 -12.34 -25.04 15.93
N GLU A 68 -11.25 -24.58 16.53
CA GLU A 68 -10.66 -25.19 17.73
C GLU A 68 -11.52 -24.97 18.99
N ASN A 69 -12.46 -24.03 18.94
CA ASN A 69 -13.29 -23.61 20.08
C ASN A 69 -12.45 -23.27 21.33
N GLU A 70 -11.23 -22.75 21.10
CA GLU A 70 -10.30 -22.42 22.17
C GLU A 70 -10.72 -21.09 22.82
N TRP A 71 -10.77 -21.08 24.16
CA TRP A 71 -10.92 -19.84 24.90
C TRP A 71 -9.59 -19.07 24.91
N PRO A 72 -9.49 -17.89 24.28
CA PRO A 72 -8.20 -17.25 24.05
C PRO A 72 -7.55 -16.79 25.35
N SER A 73 -6.23 -17.01 25.46
CA SER A 73 -5.42 -16.56 26.59
C SER A 73 -5.21 -15.05 26.53
N ASN A 74 -4.92 -14.41 27.66
CA ASN A 74 -4.69 -12.96 27.72
C ASN A 74 -3.24 -12.58 27.36
N THR A 75 -2.52 -13.47 26.70
CA THR A 75 -1.11 -13.29 26.34
C THR A 75 -0.97 -13.51 24.85
N TRP A 76 -0.16 -12.67 24.22
CA TRP A 76 0.16 -12.84 22.81
C TRP A 76 0.74 -14.22 22.54
N ARG A 77 0.07 -14.94 21.65
CA ARG A 77 0.63 -16.09 20.96
C ARG A 77 1.00 -15.66 19.55
N SER A 78 2.19 -16.02 19.12
CA SER A 78 2.68 -15.71 17.78
C SER A 78 2.86 -16.99 16.99
N ASP A 79 2.59 -16.89 15.70
CA ASP A 79 2.78 -17.95 14.73
C ASP A 79 3.42 -17.40 13.45
N GLN A 80 4.06 -18.29 12.70
CA GLN A 80 4.72 -17.97 11.44
C GLN A 80 3.97 -18.66 10.29
N VAL A 81 3.54 -17.87 9.31
CA VAL A 81 2.71 -18.35 8.21
C VAL A 81 3.37 -18.05 6.87
N ASP A 82 3.62 -19.07 6.06
CA ASP A 82 4.10 -18.88 4.70
C ASP A 82 2.91 -18.69 3.75
N PHE A 83 2.83 -17.55 3.09
CA PHE A 83 1.73 -17.18 2.20
C PHE A 83 2.22 -16.33 1.02
N ALA A 84 1.74 -16.64 -0.19
CA ALA A 84 2.12 -15.97 -1.43
C ALA A 84 3.66 -15.88 -1.66
N GLY A 85 4.39 -16.91 -1.23
CA GLY A 85 5.86 -16.97 -1.37
C GLY A 85 6.64 -16.08 -0.40
N SER A 86 5.99 -15.53 0.62
CA SER A 86 6.63 -14.76 1.70
C SER A 86 6.26 -15.33 3.06
N THR A 87 7.13 -15.13 4.03
CA THR A 87 6.89 -15.46 5.43
C THR A 87 6.24 -14.29 6.15
N TRP A 88 5.15 -14.58 6.86
CA TRP A 88 4.38 -13.63 7.65
C TRP A 88 4.40 -14.02 9.12
N TYR A 89 4.19 -13.03 9.97
CA TYR A 89 4.12 -13.19 11.42
C TYR A 89 2.72 -12.82 11.87
N SER A 90 1.97 -13.83 12.29
CA SER A 90 0.66 -13.64 12.89
C SER A 90 0.78 -13.69 14.40
N ARG A 91 -0.02 -12.91 15.10
CA ARG A 91 -0.18 -13.04 16.54
C ARG A 91 -1.60 -12.78 16.95
N TYR A 92 -2.04 -13.43 18.01
CA TYR A 92 -3.36 -13.23 18.58
C TYR A 92 -3.34 -13.22 20.10
N GLN A 93 -4.33 -12.53 20.69
CA GLN A 93 -4.55 -12.54 22.12
C GLN A 93 -6.03 -12.31 22.46
N GLY A 94 -6.46 -12.91 23.55
CA GLY A 94 -7.71 -12.56 24.23
C GLY A 94 -7.56 -11.25 25.01
N VAL A 95 -8.59 -10.42 24.95
CA VAL A 95 -8.70 -9.17 25.69
C VAL A 95 -9.93 -9.27 26.58
N VAL A 96 -9.72 -9.03 27.88
CA VAL A 96 -10.78 -9.08 28.89
C VAL A 96 -11.84 -8.03 28.58
N THR A 97 -13.10 -8.43 28.62
CA THR A 97 -14.26 -7.54 28.50
C THR A 97 -14.93 -7.33 29.85
N VAL A 98 -15.91 -6.42 29.90
CA VAL A 98 -16.68 -6.13 31.14
C VAL A 98 -17.54 -7.35 31.55
N ASP A 99 -18.03 -8.11 30.58
CA ASP A 99 -18.74 -9.36 30.81
C ASP A 99 -17.78 -10.54 30.68
N ASP A 100 -17.70 -11.37 31.74
CA ASP A 100 -16.84 -12.56 31.83
C ASP A 100 -17.28 -13.70 30.89
N ASN A 101 -18.50 -13.63 30.34
CA ASN A 101 -18.98 -14.56 29.32
C ASN A 101 -18.41 -14.26 27.94
N PHE A 102 -17.79 -13.09 27.76
CA PHE A 102 -17.19 -12.68 26.51
C PHE A 102 -15.69 -12.45 26.67
N LYS A 103 -14.97 -12.62 25.57
CA LYS A 103 -13.63 -12.04 25.38
C LYS A 103 -13.57 -11.42 24.01
N ALA A 104 -12.89 -10.29 23.91
CA ALA A 104 -12.42 -9.82 22.61
C ALA A 104 -11.23 -10.68 22.19
N LEU A 105 -11.12 -11.00 20.91
CA LEU A 105 -9.96 -11.63 20.30
C LEU A 105 -9.36 -10.62 19.32
N ASP A 106 -8.10 -10.28 19.55
CA ASP A 106 -7.30 -9.45 18.67
C ASP A 106 -6.38 -10.35 17.85
N ILE A 107 -6.34 -10.12 16.54
CA ILE A 107 -5.43 -10.80 15.61
C ILE A 107 -4.69 -9.74 14.81
N GLU A 108 -3.37 -9.87 14.79
CA GLU A 108 -2.47 -9.00 14.05
C GLU A 108 -1.62 -9.82 13.10
N VAL A 109 -1.34 -9.24 11.92
CA VAL A 109 -0.45 -9.85 10.94
C VAL A 109 0.52 -8.79 10.41
N SER A 110 1.80 -9.13 10.42
CA SER A 110 2.91 -8.31 9.93
C SER A 110 3.80 -9.10 8.97
N ASP A 111 4.49 -8.37 8.09
CA ASP A 111 5.53 -8.90 7.20
C ASP A 111 6.86 -9.17 7.94
N LYS A 112 6.99 -8.68 9.18
CA LYS A 112 8.19 -8.78 10.01
C LYS A 112 7.82 -9.16 11.44
N LYS A 113 8.70 -9.92 12.11
CA LYS A 113 8.48 -10.48 13.46
C LYS A 113 8.04 -9.45 14.51
N ASP A 114 8.64 -8.27 14.48
CA ASP A 114 8.35 -7.14 15.38
C ASP A 114 7.95 -5.89 14.57
N GLY A 115 7.35 -6.10 13.40
CA GLY A 115 6.90 -5.04 12.51
C GLY A 115 5.55 -4.44 12.93
N ASN A 116 5.16 -3.36 12.24
CA ASN A 116 3.81 -2.84 12.37
C ASN A 116 2.82 -3.81 11.73
N ALA A 117 1.66 -4.00 12.38
CA ALA A 117 0.59 -4.81 11.83
C ALA A 117 0.06 -4.18 10.53
N LEU A 118 0.09 -4.95 9.45
CA LEU A 118 -0.48 -4.57 8.16
C LEU A 118 -2.00 -4.80 8.14
N ALA A 119 -2.46 -5.83 8.87
CA ALA A 119 -3.86 -6.12 9.14
C ALA A 119 -4.11 -6.33 10.65
N TYR A 120 -5.27 -5.89 11.10
CA TYR A 120 -5.77 -6.06 12.46
C TYR A 120 -7.25 -6.44 12.40
N ILE A 121 -7.63 -7.51 13.10
CA ILE A 121 -9.02 -7.92 13.28
C ILE A 121 -9.31 -8.01 14.77
N ARG A 122 -10.40 -7.37 15.20
CA ARG A 122 -11.00 -7.58 16.52
C ARG A 122 -12.37 -8.23 16.37
N THR A 123 -12.58 -9.33 17.06
CA THR A 123 -13.88 -10.01 17.17
C THR A 123 -14.21 -10.28 18.63
N TYR A 124 -15.42 -10.77 18.91
CA TYR A 124 -15.82 -11.25 20.23
C TYR A 124 -16.12 -12.75 20.17
N ILE A 125 -15.72 -13.48 21.21
CA ILE A 125 -15.96 -14.90 21.38
C ILE A 125 -16.73 -15.10 22.68
N VAL A 126 -17.72 -15.99 22.66
CA VAL A 126 -18.51 -16.37 23.81
C VAL A 126 -17.86 -17.58 24.48
N LYS A 127 -17.87 -17.61 25.80
CA LYS A 127 -17.37 -18.74 26.57
C LYS A 127 -18.12 -20.03 26.14
N PRO A 128 -17.42 -21.13 25.86
CA PRO A 128 -18.06 -22.40 25.52
C PRO A 128 -19.00 -22.92 26.59
#